data_AF-A0A0R3FZN5-F1
#
_entry.id   AF-A0A0R3FZN5-F1
#
_cell.length_a   1.000
_cell.length_b   1.000
_cell.length_c   1.000
_cell.angle_alpha   90.00
_cell.angle_beta   90.00
_cell.angle_gamma   90.00
#
_symmetry.space_group_name_H-M   'P 1'
#
loop_
_entity.id
_entity.type
_entity.pdbx_description
1 polymer ?
#
loop_
_entity_poly.entity_id
_entity_poly.type
_entity_poly.pdbx_seq_one_letter_code
_entity_poly.pdbx_strand_id
1 'polypeptide(L)'
;MRRTFDPLNVDAVLQGYPVSLSKSDRVVAAKVLTAQGLKAGDVAERLNVTDRQIERYKSAPMPEPEEPLVVDYEFCSSEQVLVRKATDLIRSLRTKDHMEVLGDCVDFCAWHPGLAAQVMCALALWADSGEWALRRTA
;
A
#
# COMPACT_ATOMS: atom_id res chain seq x y z
N MET A 1 -8.61 -10.20 -18.48
CA MET A 1 -9.03 -9.47 -17.25
C MET A 1 -8.96 -10.45 -16.10
N ARG A 2 -8.31 -10.07 -14.98
CA ARG A 2 -8.26 -10.91 -13.75
C ARG A 2 -9.67 -11.21 -13.26
N ARG A 3 -9.92 -12.46 -12.84
CA ARG A 3 -11.19 -12.90 -12.25
C ARG A 3 -11.22 -12.75 -10.73
N THR A 4 -10.06 -12.64 -10.11
CA THR A 4 -9.87 -12.41 -8.69
C THR A 4 -9.77 -10.91 -8.37
N PHE A 5 -9.90 -10.56 -7.09
CA PHE A 5 -9.62 -9.23 -6.57
C PHE A 5 -8.43 -9.25 -5.62
N ASP A 6 -7.72 -8.14 -5.50
CA ASP A 6 -6.63 -7.97 -4.53
C ASP A 6 -7.20 -7.38 -3.21
N PRO A 7 -7.17 -8.13 -2.10
CA PRO A 7 -7.69 -7.67 -0.82
C PRO A 7 -7.02 -6.37 -0.32
N LEU A 8 -5.74 -6.16 -0.61
CA LEU A 8 -4.99 -4.99 -0.14
C LEU A 8 -5.43 -3.73 -0.88
N ASN A 9 -5.64 -3.82 -2.20
CA ASN A 9 -6.16 -2.70 -2.98
C ASN A 9 -7.58 -2.33 -2.58
N VAL A 10 -8.44 -3.33 -2.30
CA VAL A 10 -9.80 -3.07 -1.81
C VAL A 10 -9.75 -2.37 -0.46
N ASP A 11 -8.99 -2.90 0.50
CA ASP A 11 -8.85 -2.31 1.84
C ASP A 11 -8.33 -0.87 1.78
N ALA A 12 -7.31 -0.60 0.96
CA ALA A 12 -6.78 0.75 0.77
C ALA A 12 -7.87 1.76 0.34
N VAL A 13 -8.76 1.40 -0.59
CA VAL A 13 -9.87 2.28 -1.00
C VAL A 13 -10.94 2.41 0.09
N LEU A 14 -11.23 1.35 0.82
CA LEU A 14 -12.15 1.41 1.95
C LEU A 14 -11.64 2.36 3.03
N GLN A 15 -10.31 2.47 3.20
CA GLN A 15 -9.67 3.43 4.09
C GLN A 15 -9.50 4.84 3.48
N GLY A 16 -9.71 4.99 2.17
CA GLY A 16 -9.70 6.29 1.48
C GLY A 16 -8.38 6.64 0.82
N TYR A 17 -7.47 5.68 0.67
CA TYR A 17 -6.22 5.87 -0.06
C TYR A 17 -6.47 5.86 -1.58
N PRO A 18 -5.75 6.72 -2.33
CA PRO A 18 -5.86 6.77 -3.78
C PRO A 18 -5.10 5.59 -4.40
N VAL A 19 -5.81 4.50 -4.72
CA VAL A 19 -5.24 3.36 -5.46
C VAL A 19 -6.02 3.10 -6.75
N SER A 20 -5.29 2.72 -7.80
CA SER A 20 -5.90 2.37 -9.08
C SER A 20 -6.51 0.98 -9.01
N LEU A 21 -7.83 0.90 -8.88
CA LEU A 21 -8.54 -0.36 -8.80
C LEU A 21 -8.76 -1.01 -10.17
N SER A 22 -8.55 -2.34 -10.22
CA SER A 22 -9.02 -3.18 -11.32
C SER A 22 -10.55 -3.27 -11.32
N LYS A 23 -11.14 -3.81 -12.39
CA LYS A 23 -12.60 -4.00 -12.46
C LYS A 23 -13.12 -4.90 -11.34
N SER A 24 -12.39 -5.97 -11.00
CA SER A 24 -12.79 -6.90 -9.93
C SER A 24 -12.74 -6.24 -8.57
N ASP A 25 -11.69 -5.47 -8.27
CA ASP A 25 -11.57 -4.75 -7.00
C ASP A 25 -12.69 -3.71 -6.84
N ARG A 26 -13.05 -3.01 -7.93
CA ARG A 26 -14.20 -2.07 -7.92
C ARG A 26 -15.53 -2.76 -7.62
N VAL A 27 -15.73 -3.99 -8.10
CA VAL A 27 -16.95 -4.77 -7.80
C VAL A 27 -17.04 -5.07 -6.31
N VAL A 28 -15.94 -5.53 -5.71
CA VAL A 28 -15.88 -5.82 -4.27
C VAL A 28 -16.05 -4.55 -3.45
N ALA A 29 -15.28 -3.50 -3.73
CA ALA A 29 -15.35 -2.23 -3.03
C ALA A 29 -16.77 -1.62 -3.09
N ALA A 30 -17.41 -1.64 -4.27
CA ALA A 30 -18.78 -1.14 -4.42
C ALA A 30 -19.79 -1.92 -3.57
N LYS A 31 -19.68 -3.25 -3.52
CA LYS A 31 -20.55 -4.10 -2.71
C LYS A 31 -20.34 -3.86 -1.21
N VAL A 32 -19.08 -3.77 -0.76
CA VAL A 32 -18.74 -3.54 0.65
C VAL A 32 -19.24 -2.16 1.11
N LEU A 33 -18.95 -1.09 0.37
CA LEU A 33 -19.40 0.26 0.72
C LEU A 33 -20.93 0.37 0.72
N THR A 34 -21.60 -0.28 -0.23
CA THR A 34 -23.08 -0.33 -0.24
C THR A 34 -23.61 -1.08 0.99
N ALA A 35 -22.98 -2.19 1.39
CA ALA A 35 -23.37 -2.95 2.58
C ALA A 35 -23.14 -2.17 3.89
N GLN A 36 -22.19 -1.23 3.91
CA GLN A 36 -21.97 -0.28 5.00
C GLN A 36 -23.02 0.85 5.05
N GLY A 37 -23.96 0.89 4.11
CA GLY A 37 -25.06 1.85 4.08
C GLY A 37 -24.75 3.15 3.32
N LEU A 38 -23.64 3.23 2.58
CA LEU A 38 -23.36 4.40 1.75
C LEU A 38 -24.32 4.48 0.57
N LYS A 39 -24.69 5.70 0.16
CA LYS A 39 -25.55 5.93 -1.00
C LYS A 39 -24.78 5.68 -2.28
N ALA A 40 -25.48 5.31 -3.36
CA ALA A 40 -24.86 5.00 -4.64
C ALA A 40 -23.98 6.12 -5.19
N GLY A 41 -24.39 7.39 -5.03
CA GLY A 41 -23.59 8.56 -5.44
C GLY A 41 -22.28 8.68 -4.67
N ASP A 42 -22.31 8.51 -3.35
CA ASP A 42 -21.10 8.57 -2.51
C ASP A 42 -20.10 7.45 -2.87
N VAL A 43 -20.62 6.25 -3.16
CA VAL A 43 -19.81 5.12 -3.63
C VAL A 43 -19.22 5.40 -5.02
N ALA A 44 -20.01 6.00 -5.93
CA ALA A 44 -19.57 6.35 -7.27
C ALA A 44 -18.44 7.37 -7.24
N GLU A 45 -18.58 8.42 -6.43
CA GLU A 45 -17.55 9.43 -6.21
C GLU A 45 -16.27 8.81 -5.65
N ARG A 46 -16.38 8.00 -4.59
CA ARG A 46 -15.22 7.37 -3.94
C ARG A 46 -14.46 6.41 -4.86
N LEU A 47 -15.17 5.69 -5.71
CA LEU A 47 -14.56 4.75 -6.67
C LEU A 47 -14.21 5.40 -8.01
N ASN A 48 -14.47 6.71 -8.17
CA ASN A 48 -14.31 7.46 -9.41
C ASN A 48 -14.95 6.75 -10.62
N VAL A 49 -16.23 6.42 -10.48
CA VAL A 49 -17.07 5.77 -11.50
C VAL A 49 -18.45 6.43 -11.54
N THR A 50 -19.28 6.03 -12.50
CA THR A 50 -20.66 6.52 -12.63
C THR A 50 -21.63 5.69 -11.78
N ASP A 51 -22.75 6.29 -11.35
CA ASP A 51 -23.85 5.59 -10.67
C ASP A 51 -24.32 4.36 -11.44
N ARG A 52 -24.39 4.46 -12.78
CA ARG A 52 -24.75 3.34 -13.65
C ARG A 52 -23.77 2.17 -13.56
N GLN A 53 -22.48 2.45 -13.35
CA GLN A 53 -21.47 1.41 -13.13
C GLN A 53 -21.63 0.78 -11.74
N ILE A 54 -21.97 1.57 -10.72
CA ILE A 54 -22.25 1.05 -9.37
C ILE A 54 -23.40 0.05 -9.40
N GLU A 55 -24.50 0.36 -10.07
CA GLU A 55 -25.62 -0.59 -10.20
C GLU A 55 -25.21 -1.90 -10.90
N ARG A 56 -24.38 -1.81 -11.95
CA ARG A 56 -23.82 -3.00 -12.61
C ARG A 56 -22.90 -3.81 -11.68
N TYR A 57 -22.13 -3.15 -10.82
CA TYR A 57 -21.24 -3.81 -9.87
C TYR A 57 -22.02 -4.51 -8.77
N LYS A 58 -23.11 -3.90 -8.27
CA LYS A 58 -24.01 -4.54 -7.30
C LYS A 58 -24.60 -5.84 -7.83
N SER A 59 -24.98 -5.89 -9.12
CA SER A 59 -25.52 -7.10 -9.75
C SER A 59 -24.47 -8.13 -10.19
N ALA A 60 -23.19 -7.76 -10.27
CA ALA A 60 -22.14 -8.68 -10.69
C ALA A 60 -21.92 -9.79 -9.62
N PRO A 61 -21.49 -11.00 -10.02
CA PRO A 61 -21.07 -12.01 -9.06
C PRO A 61 -19.87 -11.51 -8.23
N MET A 62 -19.75 -11.99 -6.99
CA MET A 62 -18.60 -11.66 -6.13
C MET A 62 -17.33 -12.31 -6.69
N PRO A 63 -16.29 -11.55 -7.05
CA PRO A 63 -14.99 -12.11 -7.41
C PRO A 63 -14.37 -12.86 -6.23
N GLU A 64 -13.59 -13.90 -6.52
CA GLU A 64 -12.82 -14.61 -5.50
C GLU A 64 -11.58 -13.79 -5.07
N PRO A 65 -11.17 -13.85 -3.80
CA PRO A 65 -9.93 -13.21 -3.37
C PRO A 65 -8.74 -13.85 -4.09
N GLU A 66 -7.79 -13.03 -4.53
CA GLU A 66 -6.48 -13.51 -4.95
C GLU A 66 -5.80 -14.17 -3.75
N GLU A 67 -5.28 -15.37 -3.94
CA GLU A 67 -4.55 -16.05 -2.87
C GLU A 67 -3.36 -15.18 -2.45
N PRO A 68 -3.15 -14.97 -1.15
CA PRO A 68 -1.99 -14.22 -0.69
C PRO A 68 -0.74 -14.95 -1.18
N LEU A 69 0.18 -14.20 -1.80
CA LEU A 69 1.51 -14.71 -2.10
C LEU A 69 2.10 -15.24 -0.80
N VAL A 70 2.39 -16.54 -0.78
CA VAL A 70 3.14 -17.15 0.31
C VAL A 70 4.57 -16.65 0.16
N VAL A 71 4.87 -15.55 0.84
CA VAL A 71 6.23 -15.03 0.89
C VAL A 71 6.91 -15.58 2.11
N ASP A 72 8.02 -16.28 1.90
CA ASP A 72 8.88 -16.72 2.99
C ASP A 72 9.58 -15.50 3.59
N TYR A 73 9.29 -15.21 4.86
CA TYR A 73 9.83 -14.05 5.54
C TYR A 73 11.13 -14.42 6.23
N GLU A 74 12.25 -14.11 5.58
CA GLU A 74 13.55 -14.11 6.25
C GLU A 74 13.72 -12.80 7.04
N PHE A 75 13.74 -12.90 8.37
CA PHE A 75 14.03 -11.76 9.25
C PHE A 75 15.52 -11.69 9.57
N CYS A 76 16.09 -10.48 9.49
CA CYS A 76 17.46 -10.24 9.91
C CYS A 76 17.54 -10.14 11.43
N SER A 77 18.48 -10.88 12.03
CA SER A 77 18.76 -10.84 13.47
C SER A 77 19.80 -9.78 13.87
N SER A 78 20.44 -9.11 12.89
CA SER A 78 21.49 -8.13 13.14
C SER A 78 20.93 -6.70 13.09
N GLU A 79 20.85 -6.06 14.25
CA GLU A 79 20.46 -4.65 14.37
C GLU A 79 21.36 -3.72 13.54
N GLN A 80 22.67 -3.99 13.50
CA GLN A 80 23.62 -3.16 12.73
C GLN A 80 23.31 -3.16 11.23
N VAL A 81 22.85 -4.28 10.69
CA VAL A 81 22.45 -4.38 9.28
C VAL A 81 21.20 -3.53 9.03
N LEU A 82 20.21 -3.57 9.94
CA LEU A 82 18.99 -2.77 9.85
C LEU A 82 19.29 -1.27 9.92
N VAL A 83 20.10 -0.84 10.89
CA VAL A 83 20.54 0.56 11.06
C VAL A 83 21.27 1.05 9.82
N ARG A 84 22.19 0.24 9.28
CA ARG A 84 22.92 0.58 8.06
C ARG A 84 21.98 0.73 6.86
N LYS A 85 21.04 -0.20 6.67
CA LYS A 85 20.06 -0.15 5.58
C LYS A 85 19.15 1.08 5.67
N ALA A 86 18.63 1.37 6.87
CA ALA A 86 17.82 2.58 7.11
C ALA A 86 18.63 3.86 6.83
N THR A 87 19.88 3.92 7.29
CA THR A 87 20.79 5.06 7.06
C THR A 87 21.10 5.25 5.58
N ASP A 88 21.35 4.17 4.85
CA ASP A 88 21.62 4.22 3.41
C ASP A 88 20.39 4.73 2.64
N LEU A 89 19.17 4.34 3.03
CA LEU A 89 17.95 4.88 2.44
C LEU A 89 17.80 6.39 2.71
N ILE A 90 18.00 6.83 3.95
CA ILE A 90 17.97 8.26 4.31
C ILE A 90 19.02 9.04 3.49
N ARG A 91 20.21 8.47 3.27
CA ARG A 91 21.24 9.09 2.44
C ARG A 91 20.79 9.19 0.98
N SER A 92 20.24 8.12 0.42
CA SER A 92 19.72 8.09 -0.95
C SER A 92 18.66 9.17 -1.18
N LEU A 93 17.72 9.35 -0.24
CA LEU A 93 16.72 10.43 -0.30
C LEU A 93 17.31 11.85 -0.34
N ARG A 94 18.55 12.04 0.12
CA ARG A 94 19.25 13.34 0.10
C ARG A 94 20.07 13.54 -1.17
N THR A 95 20.43 12.46 -1.87
CA THR A 95 21.41 12.50 -2.97
C THR A 95 20.83 12.12 -4.33
N LYS A 96 19.69 11.43 -4.36
CA LYS A 96 19.02 10.96 -5.58
C LYS A 96 17.67 11.64 -5.77
N ASP A 97 17.09 11.48 -6.96
CA ASP A 97 15.70 11.85 -7.19
C ASP A 97 14.74 10.95 -6.38
N HIS A 98 13.69 11.57 -5.82
CA HIS A 98 12.73 10.90 -4.96
C HIS A 98 11.97 9.75 -5.66
N MET A 99 11.70 9.84 -6.97
CA MET A 99 11.03 8.78 -7.71
C MET A 99 11.97 7.60 -7.98
N GLU A 100 13.26 7.85 -8.20
CA GLU A 100 14.28 6.80 -8.30
C GLU A 100 14.38 6.03 -6.98
N VAL A 101 14.46 6.72 -5.85
CA VAL A 101 14.50 6.08 -4.52
C VAL A 101 13.22 5.28 -4.25
N LEU A 102 12.06 5.78 -4.68
CA LEU A 102 10.80 5.05 -4.56
C LEU A 102 10.84 3.75 -5.37
N GLY A 103 11.38 3.77 -6.60
CA GLY A 103 11.59 2.57 -7.41
C GLY A 103 12.48 1.56 -6.71
N ASP A 104 13.65 2.00 -6.22
CA ASP A 104 14.60 1.16 -5.46
C ASP A 104 13.93 0.51 -4.24
N CYS A 105 13.06 1.25 -3.54
CA CYS A 105 12.29 0.74 -2.39
C CYS A 105 11.26 -0.31 -2.80
N VAL A 106 10.52 -0.10 -3.90
CA VAL A 106 9.52 -1.05 -4.39
C VAL A 106 10.20 -2.37 -4.75
N ASP A 107 11.32 -2.32 -5.47
CA ASP A 107 12.08 -3.50 -5.82
C ASP A 107 12.59 -4.19 -4.55
N PHE A 108 13.19 -3.46 -3.62
CA PHE A 108 13.66 -4.01 -2.35
C PHE A 108 12.56 -4.71 -1.55
N CYS A 109 11.37 -4.11 -1.46
CA CYS A 109 10.21 -4.71 -0.79
C CYS A 109 9.72 -5.98 -1.49
N ALA A 110 9.80 -6.05 -2.82
CA ALA A 110 9.41 -7.23 -3.58
C ALA A 110 10.37 -8.41 -3.35
N TRP A 111 11.67 -8.14 -3.27
CA TRP A 111 12.70 -9.17 -3.11
C TRP A 111 12.96 -9.57 -1.64
N HIS A 112 12.76 -8.66 -0.69
CA HIS A 112 13.11 -8.87 0.72
C HIS A 112 12.04 -8.31 1.69
N PRO A 113 10.79 -8.79 1.66
CA PRO A 113 9.70 -8.16 2.41
C PRO A 113 9.86 -8.24 3.93
N GLY A 114 10.43 -9.33 4.47
CA GLY A 114 10.73 -9.45 5.90
C GLY A 114 11.72 -8.39 6.38
N LEU A 115 12.83 -8.23 5.63
CA LEU A 115 13.82 -7.21 5.89
C LEU A 115 13.27 -5.79 5.68
N ALA A 116 12.44 -5.58 4.65
CA ALA A 116 11.80 -4.31 4.37
C ALA A 116 10.87 -3.87 5.52
N ALA A 117 10.09 -4.80 6.07
CA ALA A 117 9.28 -4.54 7.26
C ALA A 117 10.13 -4.10 8.46
N GLN A 118 11.26 -4.77 8.72
CA GLN A 118 12.16 -4.39 9.81
C GLN A 118 12.80 -3.01 9.58
N VAL A 119 13.20 -2.69 8.35
CA VAL A 119 13.74 -1.37 8.00
C VAL A 119 12.67 -0.28 8.16
N MET A 120 11.42 -0.53 7.76
CA MET A 120 10.31 0.41 8.00
C MET A 120 10.11 0.68 9.50
N CYS A 121 10.12 -0.35 10.35
CA CYS A 121 10.04 -0.18 11.80
C CYS A 121 11.20 0.66 12.35
N ALA A 122 12.43 0.42 11.89
CA ALA A 122 13.60 1.19 12.30
C ALA A 122 13.51 2.66 11.87
N LEU A 123 13.02 2.94 10.66
CA LEU A 123 12.81 4.29 10.16
C LEU A 123 11.70 5.03 10.92
N ALA A 124 10.61 4.33 11.28
CA ALA A 124 9.54 4.91 12.09
C ALA A 124 10.05 5.33 13.48
N LEU A 125 10.85 4.48 14.13
CA LEU A 125 11.49 4.81 15.41
C LEU A 125 12.44 6.02 15.29
N TRP A 126 13.20 6.09 14.19
CA TRP A 126 14.07 7.24 13.90
C TRP A 126 13.30 8.53 13.62
N ALA A 127 12.13 8.45 12.97
CA ALA A 127 11.28 9.60 12.74
C ALA A 127 10.67 10.13 14.04
N ASP A 128 10.28 9.23 14.96
CA ASP A 128 9.73 9.57 16.28
C ASP A 128 10.78 10.19 17.21
N SER A 129 12.04 9.74 17.15
CA SER A 129 13.12 10.27 17.99
C SER A 129 13.49 11.73 17.70
N GLY A 130 12.98 12.32 16.61
CA GLY A 130 13.27 13.71 16.21
C GLY A 130 14.70 13.94 15.70
N GLU A 131 15.51 12.88 15.57
CA GLU A 131 16.89 12.96 15.06
C GLU A 131 17.00 13.55 13.65
N TRP A 132 15.92 13.45 12.87
CA TRP A 132 15.81 14.02 11.54
C TRP A 132 15.72 15.55 11.54
N ALA A 133 15.21 16.16 12.62
CA ALA A 133 15.06 17.61 12.75
C ALA A 133 16.34 18.30 13.23
N LEU A 134 17.17 17.61 14.03
CA LEU A 134 18.39 18.14 14.63
C LEU A 134 19.51 18.47 13.62
N ARG A 135 19.40 18.00 12.36
CA ARG A 135 20.40 18.25 11.30
C ARG A 135 19.99 19.32 10.27
N ARG A 136 18.84 19.99 10.45
CA ARG A 136 18.41 21.11 9.58
C ARG A 136 18.68 22.49 10.17
N THR A 137 19.12 22.56 11.43
CA THR A 137 19.36 23.80 12.18
C THR A 137 20.86 24.08 12.43
N ALA A 138 21.76 23.34 11.78
CA ALA A 138 23.21 23.54 11.84
C ALA A 138 23.77 23.90 10.46
#